data_AF-A0A520XP34-F1
#
_entry.id   AF-A0A520XP34-F1
#
_cell.length_a   1.000
_cell.length_b   1.000
_cell.length_c   1.000
_cell.angle_alpha   90.00
_cell.angle_beta   90.00
_cell.angle_gamma   90.00
#
_symmetry.space_group_name_H-M   'P 1'
#
loop_
_entity.id
_entity.type
_entity.pdbx_description
1 polymer ?
#
loop_
_entity_poly.entity_id
_entity_poly.type
_entity_poly.pdbx_seq_one_letter_code
_entity_poly.pdbx_strand_id
1 'polypeptide(L)'
;MNGHRLWAMAMTALLVAGCGSDSGTNVVSDGAADGPGLTDEDSPSSEAPFETVRFEGELEVRCGTLVFPDRVVDLRLYPEFTDDLGDFVSDGFREEFELQWQEGLNEVTLHEIERTEDRILLMGDAPDSNGAGFTEIGFEKENDEWRISRWGGCRPQVTVDGFGISELRLDPSDEPDASSTALTLLVTERECASGELPVGRAIAPVVVESDTSVQVVVLIEESRGDVDCPGNPSFPLVVDLSRPLGQRSILDIAFEPPNELVWPIPLGPSKLSLVVEGEPPAQGNANSFTWSGALPGGLMLEPEGWADFSGPIQSWSPADQPITITGFVTSCGSTGCGEECEAGDCESLERLGAECVAEYVPTEAQDSTITITYDGTACSVAQVLTSLD
;
A
#
# COMPACT_ATOMS: atom_id res chain seq x y z
N MET A 1 -6.54 -23.74 44.90
CA MET A 1 -7.89 -24.23 44.56
C MET A 1 -8.14 -23.78 43.13
N ASN A 2 -7.99 -24.71 42.20
CA ASN A 2 -8.08 -24.48 40.77
C ASN A 2 -9.55 -24.40 40.34
N GLY A 3 -9.89 -23.45 39.47
CA GLY A 3 -11.21 -23.32 38.87
C GLY A 3 -11.08 -23.05 37.38
N HIS A 4 -10.77 -24.08 36.60
CA HIS A 4 -10.92 -24.06 35.15
C HIS A 4 -12.40 -24.24 34.80
N ARG A 5 -12.99 -23.29 34.08
CA ARG A 5 -14.26 -23.47 33.37
C ARG A 5 -13.96 -23.75 31.90
N LEU A 6 -14.16 -25.00 31.49
CA LEU A 6 -14.30 -25.38 30.09
C LEU A 6 -15.62 -24.82 29.55
N TRP A 7 -15.58 -24.13 28.42
CA TRP A 7 -16.73 -23.97 27.55
C TRP A 7 -16.59 -24.95 26.37
N ALA A 8 -17.54 -25.88 26.29
CA ALA A 8 -17.72 -26.75 25.13
C ALA A 8 -18.62 -26.01 24.13
N MET A 9 -18.11 -25.68 22.95
CA MET A 9 -18.95 -25.25 21.83
C MET A 9 -19.46 -26.50 21.10
N ALA A 10 -20.78 -26.67 21.11
CA ALA A 10 -21.48 -27.64 20.27
C ALA A 10 -21.65 -27.05 18.86
N MET A 11 -20.89 -27.55 17.89
CA MET A 11 -21.16 -27.29 16.47
C MET A 11 -22.46 -27.98 16.05
N THR A 12 -23.45 -27.19 15.67
CA THR A 12 -24.65 -27.67 14.99
C THR A 12 -24.36 -27.65 13.50
N ALA A 13 -24.23 -28.83 12.88
CA ALA A 13 -24.12 -28.97 11.44
C ALA A 13 -25.50 -28.73 10.79
N LEU A 14 -25.60 -27.73 9.91
CA LEU A 14 -26.73 -27.57 9.01
C LEU A 14 -26.54 -28.48 7.78
N LEU A 15 -27.44 -29.45 7.64
CA LEU A 15 -27.64 -30.25 6.42
C LEU A 15 -28.37 -29.39 5.38
N VAL A 16 -27.73 -29.12 4.24
CA VAL A 16 -28.42 -28.66 3.03
C VAL A 16 -28.57 -29.88 2.11
N ALA A 17 -29.81 -30.28 1.89
CA ALA A 17 -30.21 -31.35 0.96
C ALA A 17 -30.54 -30.74 -0.41
N GLY A 18 -30.20 -31.49 -1.47
CA GLY A 18 -30.18 -31.05 -2.86
C GLY A 18 -31.52 -30.97 -3.59
N CYS A 19 -31.41 -30.60 -4.87
CA CYS A 19 -32.11 -31.06 -6.10
C CYS A 19 -31.53 -30.18 -7.23
N GLY A 20 -31.18 -30.59 -8.44
CA GLY A 20 -31.30 -31.82 -9.22
C GLY A 20 -31.32 -31.42 -10.71
N SER A 21 -30.72 -32.25 -11.59
CA SER A 21 -31.03 -32.43 -13.03
C SER A 21 -30.81 -31.24 -14.01
N ASP A 22 -30.41 -31.36 -15.27
CA ASP A 22 -30.25 -32.43 -16.26
C ASP A 22 -29.26 -31.94 -17.35
N SER A 23 -28.26 -32.73 -17.76
CA SER A 23 -28.20 -33.51 -19.01
C SER A 23 -28.71 -32.80 -20.29
N GLY A 24 -27.76 -32.31 -21.10
CA GLY A 24 -27.98 -31.79 -22.45
C GLY A 24 -26.83 -32.19 -23.38
N THR A 25 -26.94 -33.38 -23.97
CA THR A 25 -26.08 -33.88 -25.05
C THR A 25 -26.48 -33.21 -26.35
N ASN A 26 -25.53 -32.69 -27.13
CA ASN A 26 -25.74 -32.49 -28.56
C ASN A 26 -24.49 -32.95 -29.34
N VAL A 27 -24.79 -33.64 -30.42
CA VAL A 27 -23.92 -34.43 -31.30
C VAL A 27 -23.88 -33.73 -32.66
N VAL A 28 -22.82 -34.02 -33.44
CA VAL A 28 -22.65 -33.85 -34.91
C VAL A 28 -22.35 -32.40 -35.32
N SER A 29 -21.28 -32.08 -36.05
CA SER A 29 -20.94 -32.66 -37.36
C SER A 29 -19.51 -32.39 -37.80
N ASP A 30 -18.90 -33.42 -38.38
CA ASP A 30 -17.72 -33.36 -39.23
C ASP A 30 -17.92 -32.43 -40.44
N GLY A 31 -16.96 -31.54 -40.66
CA GLY A 31 -16.89 -30.67 -41.83
C GLY A 31 -15.43 -30.47 -42.24
N ALA A 32 -14.87 -31.50 -42.89
CA ALA A 32 -13.60 -31.40 -43.59
C ALA A 32 -13.74 -30.48 -44.80
N ALA A 33 -13.03 -29.35 -44.79
CA ALA A 33 -12.79 -28.52 -45.96
C ALA A 33 -11.29 -28.25 -46.06
N ASP A 34 -10.64 -28.92 -47.02
CA ASP A 34 -9.30 -28.63 -47.49
C ASP A 34 -9.26 -27.19 -48.04
N GLY A 35 -8.68 -26.28 -47.26
CA GLY A 35 -8.33 -24.93 -47.68
C GLY A 35 -6.88 -24.86 -48.19
N PRO A 36 -6.59 -24.08 -49.23
CA PRO A 36 -5.25 -23.99 -49.81
C PRO A 36 -4.28 -23.34 -48.81
N GLY A 37 -3.11 -23.95 -48.67
CA GLY A 37 -2.05 -23.51 -47.77
C GLY A 37 -1.71 -22.03 -47.95
N LEU A 38 -2.00 -21.25 -46.91
CA LEU A 38 -1.34 -19.98 -46.65
C LEU A 38 0.03 -20.34 -46.10
N THR A 39 1.07 -20.00 -46.86
CA THR A 39 2.45 -20.03 -46.39
C THR A 39 2.56 -18.98 -45.30
N ASP A 40 2.81 -19.42 -44.07
CA ASP A 40 3.28 -18.62 -42.94
C ASP A 40 4.64 -18.02 -43.29
N GLU A 41 4.66 -16.99 -44.13
CA GLU A 41 5.82 -16.14 -44.36
C GLU A 41 5.60 -14.84 -43.60
N ASP A 42 6.47 -14.62 -42.61
CA ASP A 42 6.72 -13.38 -41.90
C ASP A 42 5.62 -12.87 -40.95
N SER A 43 5.33 -13.65 -39.89
CA SER A 43 5.01 -13.00 -38.61
C SER A 43 6.25 -12.20 -38.21
N PRO A 44 6.19 -10.86 -38.16
CA PRO A 44 7.32 -10.07 -37.69
C PRO A 44 7.61 -10.55 -36.28
N SER A 45 8.80 -11.12 -36.09
CA SER A 45 9.36 -11.37 -34.77
C SER A 45 9.23 -10.05 -34.02
N SER A 46 8.32 -10.02 -33.05
CA SER A 46 8.15 -8.93 -32.11
C SER A 46 9.42 -8.86 -31.27
N GLU A 47 10.51 -8.36 -31.86
CA GLU A 47 11.73 -8.04 -31.15
C GLU A 47 11.33 -7.10 -30.02
N ALA A 48 11.63 -7.52 -28.78
CA ALA A 48 11.30 -6.74 -27.60
C ALA A 48 11.93 -5.34 -27.79
N PRO A 49 11.15 -4.25 -27.68
CA PRO A 49 11.62 -2.90 -27.98
C PRO A 49 12.63 -2.35 -26.96
N PHE A 50 13.11 -3.19 -26.04
CA PHE A 50 13.91 -2.81 -24.89
C PHE A 50 15.30 -3.44 -24.98
N GLU A 51 16.34 -2.61 -24.85
CA GLU A 51 17.72 -3.06 -24.81
C GLU A 51 18.11 -3.34 -23.35
N THR A 52 18.35 -4.61 -23.03
CA THR A 52 18.90 -4.99 -21.72
C THR A 52 20.41 -4.93 -21.74
N VAL A 53 21.00 -4.32 -20.71
CA VAL A 53 22.44 -4.24 -20.52
C VAL A 53 22.84 -4.90 -19.21
N ARG A 54 24.06 -5.43 -19.16
CA ARG A 54 24.64 -5.94 -17.92
C ARG A 54 25.18 -4.78 -17.09
N PHE A 55 24.71 -4.64 -15.85
CA PHE A 55 25.27 -3.68 -14.91
C PHE A 55 26.59 -4.21 -14.31
N GLU A 56 27.63 -3.38 -14.31
CA GLU A 56 28.96 -3.70 -13.75
C GLU A 56 29.36 -2.80 -12.57
N GLY A 57 28.47 -1.90 -12.13
CA GLY A 57 28.74 -0.97 -11.03
C GLY A 57 28.48 -1.55 -9.64
N GLU A 58 28.83 -0.77 -8.61
CA GLU A 58 28.42 -1.02 -7.24
C GLU A 58 27.04 -0.39 -7.01
N LEU A 59 26.20 -1.07 -6.22
CA LEU A 59 24.92 -0.49 -5.79
C LEU A 59 25.17 0.20 -4.46
N GLU A 60 24.74 1.44 -4.33
CA GLU A 60 24.68 2.15 -3.06
C GLU A 60 23.24 2.12 -2.55
N VAL A 61 23.06 2.05 -1.22
CA VAL A 61 21.75 2.25 -0.61
C VAL A 61 21.76 3.60 0.09
N ARG A 62 20.73 4.41 -0.14
CA ARG A 62 20.63 5.76 0.38
C ARG A 62 19.31 6.02 1.05
N CYS A 63 19.35 6.85 2.09
CA CYS A 63 18.16 7.48 2.63
C CYS A 63 18.43 8.97 2.81
N GLY A 64 17.85 9.79 1.94
CA GLY A 64 18.21 11.21 1.85
C GLY A 64 19.71 11.39 1.58
N THR A 65 20.44 11.94 2.55
CA THR A 65 21.90 12.14 2.46
C THR A 65 22.71 11.00 3.06
N LEU A 66 22.07 10.04 3.76
CA LEU A 66 22.74 8.86 4.29
C LEU A 66 23.12 7.92 3.16
N VAL A 67 24.33 7.39 3.23
CA VAL A 67 24.83 6.35 2.32
C VAL A 67 25.24 5.15 3.17
N PHE A 68 24.65 4.00 2.86
CA PHE A 68 25.00 2.73 3.48
C PHE A 68 25.97 2.00 2.54
N PRO A 69 27.15 1.60 3.04
CA PRO A 69 28.16 0.93 2.21
C PRO A 69 27.75 -0.49 1.84
N ASP A 70 26.90 -1.10 2.67
CA ASP A 70 26.30 -2.41 2.43
C ASP A 70 24.88 -2.25 1.90
N ARG A 71 24.46 -3.22 1.09
CA ARG A 71 23.09 -3.25 0.52
C ARG A 71 22.00 -3.49 1.57
N VAL A 72 22.38 -3.98 2.75
CA VAL A 72 21.47 -4.27 3.85
C VAL A 72 21.71 -3.24 4.94
N VAL A 73 20.66 -2.52 5.33
CA VAL A 73 20.74 -1.59 6.47
C VAL A 73 20.62 -2.39 7.77
N ASP A 74 21.76 -2.73 8.35
CA ASP A 74 21.82 -3.38 9.67
C ASP A 74 22.16 -2.36 10.75
N LEU A 75 21.11 -1.81 11.39
CA LEU A 75 21.27 -0.82 12.45
C LEU A 75 22.08 -1.33 13.65
N ARG A 76 22.19 -2.65 13.85
CA ARG A 76 22.97 -3.25 14.95
C ARG A 76 24.48 -3.06 14.78
N LEU A 77 24.92 -2.65 13.59
CA LEU A 77 26.32 -2.26 13.34
C LEU A 77 26.63 -0.86 13.88
N TYR A 78 25.61 -0.10 14.27
CA TYR A 78 25.73 1.26 14.79
C TYR A 78 25.49 1.28 16.31
N PRO A 79 26.18 2.16 17.06
CA PRO A 79 25.96 2.31 18.49
C PRO A 79 24.50 2.67 18.78
N GLU A 80 23.91 2.02 19.78
CA GLU A 80 22.62 2.44 20.32
C GLU A 80 22.74 3.85 20.93
N PHE A 81 21.77 4.71 20.67
CA PHE A 81 21.69 6.03 21.25
C PHE A 81 21.07 5.94 22.64
N THR A 82 21.84 6.30 23.66
CA THR A 82 21.45 6.17 25.07
C THR A 82 21.22 7.50 25.78
N ASP A 83 21.47 8.63 25.10
CA ASP A 83 21.24 9.95 25.71
C ASP A 83 19.73 10.21 25.83
N ASP A 84 19.33 11.03 26.80
CA ASP A 84 17.93 11.42 26.94
C ASP A 84 17.56 12.39 25.80
N LEU A 85 16.62 12.01 24.95
CA LEU A 85 16.17 12.87 23.84
C LEU A 85 15.56 14.18 24.36
N GLY A 86 15.05 14.19 25.58
CA GLY A 86 14.61 15.41 26.26
C GLY A 86 15.71 16.46 26.42
N ASP A 87 16.98 16.06 26.46
CA ASP A 87 18.12 16.98 26.53
C ASP A 87 18.38 17.71 25.19
N PHE A 88 17.82 17.21 24.08
CA PHE A 88 18.01 17.75 22.73
C PHE A 88 16.79 18.51 22.20
N VAL A 89 15.66 18.44 22.89
CA VAL A 89 14.39 19.07 22.47
C VAL A 89 14.11 20.29 23.34
N SER A 90 14.17 21.49 22.75
CA SER A 90 13.82 22.72 23.46
C SER A 90 12.36 22.71 23.94
N ASP A 91 12.08 23.32 25.08
CA ASP A 91 10.75 23.33 25.74
C ASP A 91 9.57 23.66 24.79
N GLY A 92 9.78 24.55 23.81
CA GLY A 92 8.72 24.96 22.87
C GLY A 92 8.37 23.89 21.81
N PHE A 93 9.28 22.98 21.49
CA PHE A 93 9.00 21.86 20.58
C PHE A 93 8.47 20.64 21.32
N ARG A 94 8.68 20.57 22.64
CA ARG A 94 8.31 19.44 23.48
C ARG A 94 6.81 19.16 23.46
N GLU A 95 5.94 20.17 23.43
CA GLU A 95 4.49 19.97 23.43
C GLU A 95 3.96 19.38 22.11
N GLU A 96 4.45 19.85 20.96
CA GLU A 96 4.05 19.35 19.64
C GLU A 96 4.69 17.97 19.36
N PHE A 97 5.95 17.81 19.77
CA PHE A 97 6.65 16.54 19.71
C PHE A 97 5.98 15.50 20.62
N GLU A 98 5.76 15.77 21.93
CA GLU A 98 5.18 14.81 22.88
C GLU A 98 3.84 14.22 22.41
N LEU A 99 2.99 15.01 21.72
CA LEU A 99 1.70 14.55 21.20
C LEU A 99 1.84 13.53 20.05
N GLN A 100 2.83 13.69 19.16
CA GLN A 100 3.09 12.69 18.11
C GLN A 100 4.06 11.58 18.56
N TRP A 101 4.84 11.82 19.61
CA TRP A 101 5.97 11.00 20.03
C TRP A 101 5.59 9.87 21.01
N GLN A 102 4.57 10.08 21.86
CA GLN A 102 4.26 9.14 22.96
C GLN A 102 3.71 7.78 22.53
N GLU A 103 3.09 7.66 21.35
CA GLU A 103 2.39 6.41 21.00
C GLU A 103 3.24 5.43 20.17
N GLY A 104 4.33 5.87 19.51
CA GLY A 104 5.08 5.03 18.57
C GLY A 104 6.56 4.80 18.87
N LEU A 105 7.30 5.80 19.34
CA LEU A 105 8.77 5.72 19.42
C LEU A 105 9.32 5.20 20.75
N ASN A 106 8.49 5.09 21.78
CA ASN A 106 8.90 4.45 23.04
C ASN A 106 9.33 2.98 22.86
N GLU A 107 8.96 2.36 21.75
CA GLU A 107 9.33 0.99 21.39
C GLU A 107 10.49 0.90 20.39
N VAL A 108 10.96 2.03 19.86
CA VAL A 108 11.98 2.07 18.82
C VAL A 108 13.36 2.26 19.42
N THR A 109 14.25 1.30 19.18
CA THR A 109 15.68 1.45 19.49
C THR A 109 16.31 2.36 18.44
N LEU A 110 16.78 3.54 18.88
CA LEU A 110 17.51 4.46 18.03
C LEU A 110 19.00 4.12 18.03
N HIS A 111 19.61 4.20 16.86
CA HIS A 111 21.02 4.00 16.63
C HIS A 111 21.65 5.27 16.06
N GLU A 112 22.85 5.60 16.53
CA GLU A 112 23.61 6.74 16.07
C GLU A 112 24.34 6.42 14.76
N ILE A 113 23.77 6.90 13.65
CA ILE A 113 24.33 6.71 12.32
C ILE A 113 25.49 7.68 12.09
N GLU A 114 25.37 8.90 12.60
CA GLU A 114 26.40 9.92 12.52
C GLU A 114 26.39 10.80 13.77
N ARG A 115 27.58 11.14 14.26
CA ARG A 115 27.78 12.20 15.24
C ARG A 115 29.02 13.03 14.91
N THR A 116 28.81 14.34 14.84
CA THR A 116 29.85 15.36 14.74
C THR A 116 29.73 16.31 15.93
N GLU A 117 30.52 17.40 15.94
CA GLU A 117 30.41 18.44 16.98
C GLU A 117 29.10 19.25 16.88
N ASP A 118 28.50 19.29 15.70
CA ASP A 118 27.37 20.14 15.32
C ASP A 118 26.18 19.36 14.73
N ARG A 119 26.29 18.03 14.59
CA ARG A 119 25.23 17.18 14.04
C ARG A 119 25.14 15.84 14.77
N ILE A 120 23.93 15.36 14.98
CA ILE A 120 23.64 13.98 15.37
C ILE A 120 22.55 13.47 14.42
N LEU A 121 22.73 12.27 13.89
CA LEU A 121 21.72 11.61 13.08
C LEU A 121 21.44 10.24 13.65
N LEU A 122 20.20 10.06 14.05
CA LEU A 122 19.68 8.83 14.64
C LEU A 122 18.76 8.14 13.64
N MET A 123 18.74 6.82 13.71
CA MET A 123 17.85 5.99 12.93
C MET A 123 17.33 4.83 13.76
N GLY A 124 16.07 4.51 13.63
CA GLY A 124 15.45 3.38 14.30
C GLY A 124 14.68 2.50 13.34
N ASP A 125 14.56 1.22 13.67
CA ASP A 125 13.63 0.31 13.01
C ASP A 125 12.24 0.63 13.55
N ALA A 126 11.46 1.31 12.74
CA ALA A 126 10.13 1.78 13.08
C ALA A 126 9.26 1.42 11.88
N PRO A 127 8.57 0.27 11.89
CA PRO A 127 7.57 -0.03 10.88
C PRO A 127 6.45 1.00 11.07
N ASP A 128 6.53 2.13 10.38
CA ASP A 128 5.44 3.10 10.43
C ASP A 128 4.21 2.53 9.71
N SER A 129 3.04 3.11 9.96
CA SER A 129 1.81 2.76 9.27
C SER A 129 1.86 3.00 7.75
N ASN A 130 2.90 3.69 7.25
CA ASN A 130 3.10 3.98 5.83
C ASN A 130 4.07 3.01 5.14
N GLY A 131 4.61 2.03 5.88
CA GLY A 131 5.57 1.05 5.36
C GLY A 131 6.98 1.59 5.11
N ALA A 132 7.35 2.75 5.65
CA ALA A 132 8.75 3.13 5.79
C ALA A 132 9.36 2.22 6.86
N GLY A 133 10.32 1.37 6.48
CA GLY A 133 10.94 0.42 7.41
C GLY A 133 11.76 1.08 8.53
N PHE A 134 12.03 2.38 8.43
CA PHE A 134 12.86 3.09 9.39
C PHE A 134 12.33 4.48 9.69
N THR A 135 12.73 5.01 10.83
CA THR A 135 12.57 6.41 11.21
C THR A 135 13.93 7.08 11.28
N GLU A 136 14.03 8.34 10.86
CA GLU A 136 15.24 9.16 11.02
C GLU A 136 14.98 10.39 11.89
N ILE A 137 15.93 10.73 12.75
CA ILE A 137 15.91 11.95 13.57
C ILE A 137 17.28 12.63 13.45
N GLY A 138 17.29 13.81 12.84
CA GLY A 138 18.45 14.67 12.71
C GLY A 138 18.42 15.80 13.73
N PHE A 139 19.55 16.01 14.40
CA PHE A 139 19.81 17.17 15.24
C PHE A 139 20.97 17.97 14.67
N GLU A 140 20.86 19.29 14.70
CA GLU A 140 21.92 20.24 14.39
C GLU A 140 22.12 21.21 15.54
N LYS A 141 23.35 21.67 15.72
CA LYS A 141 23.71 22.61 16.78
C LYS A 141 23.63 24.05 16.27
N GLU A 142 22.73 24.84 16.82
CA GLU A 142 22.59 26.28 16.54
C GLU A 142 22.85 27.09 17.81
N ASN A 143 23.82 28.03 17.78
CA ASN A 143 24.17 28.87 18.94
C ASN A 143 24.48 28.06 20.22
N ASP A 144 25.21 26.96 20.07
CA ASP A 144 25.53 26.00 21.14
C ASP A 144 24.34 25.21 21.73
N GLU A 145 23.16 25.32 21.13
CA GLU A 145 21.96 24.55 21.49
C GLU A 145 21.66 23.51 20.40
N TRP A 146 21.33 22.28 20.80
CA TRP A 146 20.84 21.27 19.86
C TRP A 146 19.41 21.57 19.45
N ARG A 147 19.10 21.34 18.18
CA ARG A 147 17.77 21.47 17.61
C ARG A 147 17.50 20.33 16.66
N ILE A 148 16.27 19.86 16.63
CA ILE A 148 15.84 18.93 15.59
C ILE A 148 15.91 19.66 14.26
N SER A 149 16.77 19.19 13.36
CA SER A 149 16.89 19.70 12.00
C SER A 149 16.01 18.91 11.03
N ARG A 150 15.74 17.64 11.35
CA ARG A 150 14.89 16.77 10.54
C ARG A 150 14.27 15.67 11.39
N TRP A 151 13.06 15.27 11.02
CA TRP A 151 12.46 14.03 11.47
C TRP A 151 11.52 13.50 10.38
N GLY A 152 11.45 12.18 10.22
CA GLY A 152 10.47 11.54 9.35
C GLY A 152 10.74 10.06 9.13
N GLY A 153 9.85 9.44 8.34
CA GLY A 153 10.08 8.10 7.82
C GLY A 153 11.27 8.10 6.85
N CYS A 154 12.09 7.07 6.96
CA CYS A 154 13.22 6.81 6.09
C CYS A 154 12.99 5.44 5.43
N ARG A 155 12.93 5.44 4.10
CA ARG A 155 12.88 4.21 3.31
C ARG A 155 14.15 4.15 2.46
N PRO A 156 15.22 3.51 2.96
CA PRO A 156 16.46 3.39 2.22
C PRO A 156 16.19 2.74 0.86
N GLN A 157 16.78 3.29 -0.19
CA GLN A 157 16.58 2.87 -1.56
C GLN A 157 17.91 2.70 -2.29
N VAL A 158 17.96 1.77 -3.23
CA VAL A 158 19.12 1.62 -4.12
C VAL A 158 19.29 2.87 -4.97
N THR A 159 20.52 3.33 -5.14
CA THR A 159 20.88 4.45 -6.01
C THR A 159 22.10 4.12 -6.84
N VAL A 160 22.09 4.54 -8.10
CA VAL A 160 23.18 4.38 -9.06
C VAL A 160 23.22 5.61 -9.95
N ASP A 161 24.38 6.25 -10.09
CA ASP A 161 24.52 7.45 -10.92
C ASP A 161 24.07 7.20 -12.37
N GLY A 162 23.12 8.02 -12.84
CA GLY A 162 22.57 7.96 -14.20
C GLY A 162 21.50 6.88 -14.41
N PHE A 163 21.07 6.20 -13.35
CA PHE A 163 20.00 5.20 -13.40
C PHE A 163 18.97 5.43 -12.29
N GLY A 164 17.70 5.42 -12.68
CA GLY A 164 16.56 5.33 -11.77
C GLY A 164 16.27 3.88 -11.37
N ILE A 165 15.60 3.70 -10.24
CA ILE A 165 15.04 2.41 -9.83
C ILE A 165 13.62 2.23 -10.40
N SER A 166 13.19 0.97 -10.49
CA SER A 166 11.82 0.60 -10.85
C SER A 166 11.06 0.00 -9.68
N GLU A 167 9.73 0.07 -9.73
CA GLU A 167 8.85 -0.82 -9.00
C GLU A 167 8.68 -2.14 -9.76
N LEU A 168 8.75 -3.26 -9.04
CA LEU A 168 8.61 -4.60 -9.60
C LEU A 168 7.32 -5.28 -9.15
N ARG A 169 6.65 -5.95 -10.09
CA ARG A 169 5.54 -6.87 -9.83
C ARG A 169 5.79 -8.16 -10.61
N LEU A 170 5.23 -9.29 -10.14
CA LEU A 170 5.13 -10.48 -10.97
C LEU A 170 4.14 -10.20 -12.11
N ASP A 171 4.40 -10.75 -13.30
CA ASP A 171 3.46 -10.64 -14.41
C ASP A 171 2.24 -11.56 -14.15
N PRO A 172 1.02 -11.01 -13.98
CA PRO A 172 -0.17 -11.84 -13.75
C PRO A 172 -0.49 -12.77 -14.93
N SER A 173 0.04 -12.49 -16.12
CA SER A 173 -0.15 -13.32 -17.32
C SER A 173 0.86 -14.46 -17.40
N ASP A 174 1.90 -14.48 -16.56
CA ASP A 174 2.97 -15.46 -16.57
C ASP A 174 3.33 -15.92 -15.15
N GLU A 175 2.68 -17.00 -14.70
CA GLU A 175 2.95 -17.64 -13.42
C GLU A 175 4.42 -18.07 -13.31
N PRO A 176 5.16 -17.69 -12.25
CA PRO A 176 6.54 -18.12 -12.08
C PRO A 176 6.67 -19.65 -11.99
N ASP A 177 7.33 -20.26 -12.99
CA ASP A 177 7.61 -21.69 -13.01
C ASP A 177 8.86 -22.03 -12.18
N ALA A 178 8.68 -22.84 -11.15
CA ALA A 178 9.76 -23.38 -10.31
C ALA A 178 10.86 -24.12 -11.11
N SER A 179 10.54 -24.66 -12.29
CA SER A 179 11.51 -25.36 -13.14
C SER A 179 12.25 -24.43 -14.10
N SER A 180 11.78 -23.19 -14.27
CA SER A 180 12.28 -22.20 -15.22
C SER A 180 13.51 -21.48 -14.69
N THR A 181 14.41 -21.14 -15.62
CA THR A 181 15.53 -20.20 -15.41
C THR A 181 15.22 -18.80 -15.95
N ALA A 182 13.96 -18.53 -16.27
CA ALA A 182 13.47 -17.23 -16.72
C ALA A 182 12.33 -16.79 -15.80
N LEU A 183 12.38 -15.54 -15.37
CA LEU A 183 11.37 -14.91 -14.53
C LEU A 183 10.81 -13.67 -15.24
N THR A 184 9.52 -13.65 -15.52
CA THR A 184 8.85 -12.50 -16.14
C THR A 184 8.33 -11.56 -15.06
N LEU A 185 8.72 -10.30 -15.15
CA LEU A 185 8.33 -9.22 -14.24
C LEU A 185 7.60 -8.13 -15.01
N LEU A 186 6.64 -7.47 -14.36
CA LEU A 186 6.15 -6.16 -14.78
C LEU A 186 6.98 -5.09 -14.06
N VAL A 187 7.63 -4.25 -14.87
CA VAL A 187 8.54 -3.21 -14.41
C VAL A 187 7.89 -1.85 -14.65
N THR A 188 7.86 -1.02 -13.62
CA THR A 188 7.39 0.38 -13.73
C THR A 188 8.50 1.32 -13.29
N GLU A 189 8.93 2.23 -14.16
CA GLU A 189 9.92 3.22 -13.80
C GLU A 189 9.39 4.17 -12.71
N ARG A 190 10.15 4.40 -11.64
CA ARG A 190 9.75 5.35 -10.58
C ARG A 190 10.17 6.78 -10.88
N GLU A 191 11.28 6.98 -11.57
CA GLU A 191 11.74 8.30 -11.97
C GLU A 191 10.82 8.92 -13.01
N CYS A 192 10.72 10.25 -13.00
CA CYS A 192 9.83 10.94 -13.93
C CYS A 192 10.27 10.75 -15.38
N ALA A 193 9.36 10.26 -16.22
CA ALA A 193 9.62 10.03 -17.64
C ALA A 193 8.46 10.52 -18.52
N SER A 194 7.70 11.52 -18.07
CA SER A 194 6.57 12.11 -18.82
C SER A 194 5.50 11.11 -19.26
N GLY A 195 5.40 9.95 -18.59
CA GLY A 195 4.47 8.89 -18.96
C GLY A 195 4.90 8.05 -20.15
N GLU A 196 6.19 8.07 -20.50
CA GLU A 196 6.75 7.31 -21.62
C GLU A 196 7.41 6.01 -21.15
N LEU A 197 7.39 4.99 -22.01
CA LEU A 197 8.17 3.77 -21.83
C LEU A 197 9.68 4.06 -22.00
N PRO A 198 10.59 3.26 -21.41
CA PRO A 198 12.04 3.46 -21.53
C PRO A 198 12.62 2.99 -22.87
N VAL A 199 11.94 3.28 -23.98
CA VAL A 199 12.40 2.89 -25.32
C VAL A 199 13.68 3.63 -25.69
N GLY A 200 14.72 2.88 -26.07
CA GLY A 200 16.03 3.45 -26.43
C GLY A 200 16.89 3.89 -25.24
N ARG A 201 16.48 3.57 -24.01
CA ARG A 201 17.25 3.73 -22.78
C ARG A 201 17.73 2.38 -22.28
N ALA A 202 18.89 2.35 -21.63
CA ALA A 202 19.43 1.10 -21.11
C ALA A 202 18.60 0.57 -19.93
N ILE A 203 18.25 -0.72 -19.97
CA ILE A 203 17.57 -1.41 -18.87
C ILE A 203 18.52 -2.45 -18.27
N ALA A 204 18.80 -2.34 -16.98
CA ALA A 204 19.84 -3.10 -16.30
C ALA A 204 19.25 -3.89 -15.12
N PRO A 205 18.75 -5.12 -15.34
CA PRO A 205 18.38 -6.00 -14.24
C PRO A 205 19.63 -6.45 -13.47
N VAL A 206 19.63 -6.26 -12.16
CA VAL A 206 20.65 -6.78 -11.25
C VAL A 206 20.03 -7.89 -10.44
N VAL A 207 20.58 -9.10 -10.60
CA VAL A 207 20.07 -10.31 -9.96
C VAL A 207 21.12 -10.87 -8.99
N VAL A 208 20.71 -11.08 -7.74
CA VAL A 208 21.52 -11.78 -6.74
C VAL A 208 20.78 -13.05 -6.33
N GLU A 209 21.36 -14.19 -6.68
CA GLU A 209 20.78 -15.50 -6.37
C GLU A 209 21.45 -16.13 -5.16
N SER A 210 20.64 -16.62 -4.24
CA SER A 210 21.06 -17.51 -3.15
C SER A 210 20.37 -18.88 -3.31
N ASP A 211 20.56 -19.76 -2.33
CA ASP A 211 19.83 -21.04 -2.29
C ASP A 211 18.37 -20.88 -1.85
N THR A 212 18.01 -19.74 -1.24
CA THR A 212 16.67 -19.50 -0.68
C THR A 212 15.95 -18.32 -1.30
N SER A 213 16.63 -17.46 -2.07
CA SER A 213 16.03 -16.26 -2.65
C SER A 213 16.63 -15.89 -4.00
N VAL A 214 15.85 -15.17 -4.80
CA VAL A 214 16.23 -14.43 -6.00
C VAL A 214 15.92 -12.96 -5.71
N GLN A 215 16.96 -12.17 -5.49
CA GLN A 215 16.84 -10.73 -5.25
C GLN A 215 17.04 -9.99 -6.56
N VAL A 216 16.11 -9.10 -6.90
CA VAL A 216 16.08 -8.37 -8.16
C VAL A 216 15.92 -6.88 -7.89
N VAL A 217 16.69 -6.06 -8.59
CA VAL A 217 16.37 -4.65 -8.84
C VAL A 217 16.53 -4.42 -10.32
N VAL A 218 15.64 -3.63 -10.92
CA VAL A 218 15.79 -3.20 -12.31
C VAL A 218 16.14 -1.72 -12.31
N LEU A 219 17.27 -1.41 -12.93
CA LEU A 219 17.77 -0.06 -13.12
C LEU A 219 17.40 0.40 -14.53
N ILE A 220 16.94 1.63 -14.67
CA ILE A 220 16.56 2.22 -15.96
C ILE A 220 17.37 3.50 -16.14
N GLU A 221 18.11 3.63 -17.25
CA GLU A 221 18.87 4.85 -17.55
C GLU A 221 17.92 6.06 -17.48
N GLU A 222 18.30 7.11 -16.77
CA GLU A 222 17.44 8.27 -16.55
C GLU A 222 17.05 8.97 -17.86
N SER A 223 15.83 9.51 -17.90
CA SER A 223 15.38 10.35 -19.01
C SER A 223 16.21 11.63 -19.10
N ARG A 224 16.47 12.10 -20.32
CA ARG A 224 17.24 13.34 -20.55
C ARG A 224 16.31 14.52 -20.81
N GLY A 225 16.64 15.67 -20.22
CA GLY A 225 15.93 16.93 -20.43
C GLY A 225 14.87 17.19 -19.35
N ASP A 226 14.02 18.18 -19.61
CA ASP A 226 12.92 18.53 -18.72
C ASP A 226 11.80 17.48 -18.86
N VAL A 227 11.54 16.73 -17.80
CA VAL A 227 10.55 15.65 -17.74
C VAL A 227 9.47 15.95 -16.70
N ASP A 228 8.23 15.57 -17.01
CA ASP A 228 7.09 15.69 -16.11
C ASP A 228 6.84 14.35 -15.39
N CYS A 229 6.06 14.39 -14.29
CA CYS A 229 5.79 13.24 -13.44
C CYS A 229 4.30 12.81 -13.45
N PRO A 230 3.70 12.45 -14.61
CA PRO A 230 2.31 11.98 -14.63
C PRO A 230 2.15 10.51 -14.16
N GLY A 231 3.25 9.84 -13.82
CA GLY A 231 3.33 8.38 -13.64
C GLY A 231 3.70 7.69 -14.95
N ASN A 232 4.37 6.54 -14.87
CA ASN A 232 4.89 5.82 -16.04
C ASN A 232 4.13 4.51 -16.29
N PRO A 233 4.00 4.06 -17.55
CA PRO A 233 3.40 2.77 -17.87
C PRO A 233 4.32 1.61 -17.45
N SER A 234 3.74 0.50 -17.02
CA SER A 234 4.48 -0.75 -16.79
C SER A 234 4.80 -1.47 -18.11
N PHE A 235 5.87 -2.26 -18.13
CA PHE A 235 6.22 -3.12 -19.26
C PHE A 235 6.76 -4.48 -18.80
N PRO A 236 6.57 -5.56 -19.58
CA PRO A 236 7.12 -6.86 -19.25
C PRO A 236 8.63 -6.89 -19.49
N LEU A 237 9.36 -7.48 -18.55
CA LEU A 237 10.80 -7.76 -18.62
C LEU A 237 11.06 -9.20 -18.21
N VAL A 238 11.77 -9.94 -19.06
CA VAL A 238 12.25 -11.29 -18.71
C VAL A 238 13.64 -11.17 -18.09
N VAL A 239 13.80 -11.73 -16.89
CA VAL A 239 15.05 -11.80 -16.15
C VAL A 239 15.58 -13.24 -16.21
N ASP A 240 16.81 -13.39 -16.69
CA ASP A 240 17.49 -14.68 -16.73
C ASP A 240 18.12 -15.04 -15.37
N LEU A 241 17.92 -16.27 -14.94
CA LEU A 241 18.47 -16.86 -13.72
C LEU A 241 19.57 -17.88 -14.07
N SER A 242 20.60 -17.98 -13.23
CA SER A 242 21.66 -18.98 -13.40
C SER A 242 21.22 -20.40 -13.00
N ARG A 243 20.15 -20.53 -12.21
CA ARG A 243 19.55 -21.80 -11.76
C ARG A 243 18.02 -21.73 -11.79
N PRO A 244 17.32 -22.88 -11.88
CA PRO A 244 15.86 -22.91 -11.81
C PRO A 244 15.29 -22.24 -10.56
N LEU A 245 14.18 -21.50 -10.68
CA LEU A 245 13.57 -20.73 -9.58
C LEU A 245 13.34 -21.56 -8.31
N GLY A 246 12.83 -22.78 -8.44
CA GLY A 246 12.63 -23.73 -7.36
C GLY A 246 11.58 -23.27 -6.34
N GLN A 247 11.98 -23.17 -5.08
CA GLN A 247 11.15 -22.68 -3.96
C GLN A 247 11.73 -21.40 -3.36
N ARG A 248 12.56 -20.69 -4.14
CA ARG A 248 13.23 -19.47 -3.68
C ARG A 248 12.21 -18.33 -3.65
N SER A 249 12.27 -17.51 -2.61
CA SER A 249 11.50 -16.26 -2.58
C SER A 249 12.02 -15.31 -3.65
N ILE A 250 11.12 -14.50 -4.23
CA ILE A 250 11.50 -13.45 -5.17
C ILE A 250 11.40 -12.15 -4.39
N LEU A 251 12.49 -11.39 -4.34
CA LEU A 251 12.58 -10.17 -3.53
C LEU A 251 12.91 -8.98 -4.45
N ASP A 252 12.09 -7.94 -4.41
CA ASP A 252 12.43 -6.62 -4.93
C ASP A 252 13.31 -5.90 -3.91
N ILE A 253 14.57 -5.67 -4.27
CA ILE A 253 15.59 -5.03 -3.43
C ILE A 253 15.80 -3.55 -3.78
N ALA A 254 14.86 -2.91 -4.48
CA ALA A 254 14.91 -1.47 -4.72
C ALA A 254 14.85 -0.65 -3.41
N PHE A 255 14.27 -1.21 -2.34
CA PHE A 255 14.15 -0.62 -1.01
C PHE A 255 14.60 -1.57 0.09
N GLU A 256 14.89 -1.01 1.26
CA GLU A 256 15.08 -1.75 2.52
C GLU A 256 13.91 -1.46 3.50
N PRO A 257 13.30 -2.50 4.11
CA PRO A 257 13.54 -3.92 3.84
C PRO A 257 13.09 -4.33 2.42
N PRO A 258 13.68 -5.40 1.84
CA PRO A 258 13.25 -5.92 0.55
C PRO A 258 11.77 -6.29 0.55
N ASN A 259 11.08 -5.98 -0.54
CA ASN A 259 9.69 -6.36 -0.72
C ASN A 259 9.60 -7.77 -1.34
N GLU A 260 8.90 -8.69 -0.69
CA GLU A 260 8.69 -10.02 -1.25
C GLU A 260 7.61 -10.00 -2.34
N LEU A 261 7.97 -10.44 -3.55
CA LEU A 261 7.05 -10.63 -4.66
C LEU A 261 6.40 -12.01 -4.53
N VAL A 262 5.18 -12.02 -3.99
CA VAL A 262 4.46 -13.26 -3.66
C VAL A 262 3.63 -13.76 -4.85
N TRP A 263 3.62 -15.09 -5.05
CA TRP A 263 2.72 -15.79 -5.96
C TRP A 263 1.83 -16.81 -5.22
N PRO A 264 0.54 -17.00 -5.56
CA PRO A 264 -0.24 -16.18 -6.50
C PRO A 264 -0.21 -14.71 -6.08
N ILE A 265 -0.20 -13.79 -7.05
CA ILE A 265 -0.21 -12.34 -6.77
C ILE A 265 -1.33 -12.13 -5.76
N PRO A 266 -1.02 -11.68 -4.52
CA PRO A 266 -2.04 -11.39 -3.56
C PRO A 266 -2.99 -10.44 -4.25
N LEU A 267 -4.23 -10.90 -4.45
CA LEU A 267 -5.27 -10.03 -4.94
C LEU A 267 -5.30 -8.91 -3.94
N GLY A 268 -4.86 -7.72 -4.38
CA GLY A 268 -4.55 -6.62 -3.48
C GLY A 268 -5.70 -6.45 -2.50
N PRO A 269 -5.41 -6.08 -1.25
CA PRO A 269 -6.47 -5.87 -0.29
C PRO A 269 -7.45 -4.87 -0.90
N SER A 270 -8.72 -5.23 -0.88
CA SER A 270 -9.75 -4.43 -1.50
C SER A 270 -9.73 -3.03 -0.90
N LYS A 271 -9.76 -1.99 -1.74
CA LYS A 271 -10.00 -0.64 -1.24
C LYS A 271 -11.47 -0.53 -0.91
N LEU A 272 -11.80 -0.06 0.28
CA LEU A 272 -13.16 0.38 0.60
C LEU A 272 -13.19 1.90 0.54
N SER A 273 -14.11 2.47 -0.23
CA SER A 273 -14.42 3.90 -0.21
C SER A 273 -15.85 4.12 0.26
N LEU A 274 -16.03 4.98 1.25
CA LEU A 274 -17.34 5.46 1.67
C LEU A 274 -17.63 6.79 0.98
N VAL A 275 -18.67 6.80 0.16
CA VAL A 275 -19.15 7.98 -0.57
C VAL A 275 -20.51 8.37 0.00
N VAL A 276 -20.79 9.67 -0.01
CA VAL A 276 -22.06 10.19 0.45
C VAL A 276 -22.66 11.04 -0.66
N GLU A 277 -23.94 10.83 -0.91
CA GLU A 277 -24.70 11.54 -1.94
C GLU A 277 -26.04 12.04 -1.41
N GLY A 278 -26.70 12.89 -2.20
CA GLY A 278 -28.04 13.38 -1.92
C GLY A 278 -28.09 14.83 -1.44
N GLU A 279 -29.16 15.18 -0.74
CA GLU A 279 -29.38 16.54 -0.25
C GLU A 279 -28.65 16.76 1.09
N PRO A 280 -28.08 17.97 1.31
CA PRO A 280 -27.53 18.32 2.62
C PRO A 280 -28.61 18.24 3.70
N PRO A 281 -28.23 17.96 4.97
CA PRO A 281 -29.19 17.99 6.06
C PRO A 281 -29.79 19.39 6.24
N ALA A 282 -30.93 19.49 6.91
CA ALA A 282 -31.51 20.79 7.26
C ALA A 282 -30.61 21.55 8.24
N GLN A 283 -30.69 22.89 8.27
CA GLN A 283 -29.94 23.71 9.23
C GLN A 283 -30.21 23.24 10.68
N GLY A 284 -29.13 23.03 11.44
CA GLY A 284 -29.20 22.53 12.81
C GLY A 284 -29.26 21.00 12.92
N ASN A 285 -29.16 20.28 11.80
CA ASN A 285 -28.96 18.84 11.74
C ASN A 285 -27.61 18.51 11.08
N ALA A 286 -27.13 17.29 11.30
CA ALA A 286 -25.99 16.73 10.58
C ALA A 286 -26.29 15.31 10.11
N ASN A 287 -25.61 14.90 9.04
CA ASN A 287 -25.52 13.50 8.64
C ASN A 287 -24.36 12.88 9.42
N SER A 288 -24.65 11.90 10.27
CA SER A 288 -23.68 11.21 11.11
C SER A 288 -23.36 9.84 10.51
N PHE A 289 -22.07 9.51 10.53
CA PHE A 289 -21.51 8.27 10.05
C PHE A 289 -20.72 7.64 11.19
N THR A 290 -20.86 6.34 11.38
CA THR A 290 -19.97 5.55 12.22
C THR A 290 -19.51 4.32 11.47
N TRP A 291 -18.30 3.86 11.79
CA TRP A 291 -17.78 2.61 11.25
C TRP A 291 -17.09 1.79 12.33
N SER A 292 -17.28 0.47 12.25
CA SER A 292 -16.58 -0.51 13.09
C SER A 292 -15.29 -1.01 12.42
N GLY A 293 -14.54 -1.87 13.10
CA GLY A 293 -13.36 -2.54 12.54
C GLY A 293 -12.11 -2.38 13.41
N ALA A 294 -10.94 -2.51 12.78
CA ALA A 294 -9.65 -2.34 13.46
C ALA A 294 -9.41 -0.89 13.91
N LEU A 295 -9.94 0.08 13.16
CA LEU A 295 -9.89 1.50 13.45
C LEU A 295 -11.31 2.07 13.44
N PRO A 296 -12.09 1.88 14.52
CA PRO A 296 -13.44 2.41 14.61
C PRO A 296 -13.41 3.93 14.66
N GLY A 297 -14.42 4.58 14.08
CA GLY A 297 -14.50 6.03 14.03
C GLY A 297 -15.89 6.53 13.69
N GLY A 298 -16.03 7.85 13.66
CA GLY A 298 -17.24 8.50 13.21
C GLY A 298 -16.99 9.92 12.71
N LEU A 299 -17.93 10.40 11.91
CA LEU A 299 -17.88 11.70 11.26
C LEU A 299 -19.27 12.34 11.28
N MET A 300 -19.32 13.65 11.39
CA MET A 300 -20.57 14.42 11.28
C MET A 300 -20.43 15.49 10.20
N LEU A 301 -21.36 15.48 9.24
CA LEU A 301 -21.40 16.44 8.14
C LEU A 301 -22.59 17.39 8.32
N GLU A 302 -22.28 18.63 8.68
CA GLU A 302 -23.21 19.75 8.67
C GLU A 302 -23.54 20.21 7.22
N PRO A 303 -24.59 21.02 7.02
CA PRO A 303 -25.00 21.46 5.68
C PRO A 303 -23.92 22.24 4.93
N GLU A 304 -23.08 23.00 5.65
CA GLU A 304 -21.99 23.79 5.08
C GLU A 304 -20.85 22.88 4.60
N GLY A 305 -20.45 21.89 5.40
CA GLY A 305 -19.44 20.90 5.01
C GLY A 305 -19.87 20.00 3.86
N TRP A 306 -21.18 19.77 3.67
CA TRP A 306 -21.71 18.92 2.60
C TRP A 306 -21.35 19.41 1.19
N ALA A 307 -21.36 20.73 0.96
CA ALA A 307 -21.14 21.29 -0.38
C ALA A 307 -19.68 21.25 -0.83
N ASP A 308 -18.75 21.12 0.13
CA ASP A 308 -17.31 21.17 -0.12
C ASP A 308 -16.71 19.77 -0.37
N PHE A 309 -17.48 18.70 -0.13
CA PHE A 309 -17.03 17.33 -0.40
C PHE A 309 -17.29 16.92 -1.85
N SER A 310 -16.20 16.69 -2.59
CA SER A 310 -16.21 15.91 -3.83
C SER A 310 -15.36 14.67 -3.67
N GLY A 311 -15.98 13.49 -3.55
CA GLY A 311 -15.29 12.21 -3.46
C GLY A 311 -15.63 11.39 -2.21
N PRO A 312 -14.79 10.41 -1.84
CA PRO A 312 -15.01 9.59 -0.65
C PRO A 312 -14.76 10.39 0.62
N ILE A 313 -15.64 10.24 1.61
CA ILE A 313 -15.48 10.84 2.95
C ILE A 313 -14.51 10.05 3.83
N GLN A 314 -14.32 8.76 3.52
CA GLN A 314 -13.36 7.88 4.16
C GLN A 314 -12.92 6.80 3.17
N SER A 315 -11.66 6.37 3.26
CA SER A 315 -11.17 5.21 2.53
C SER A 315 -10.31 4.33 3.42
N TRP A 316 -10.31 3.03 3.14
CA TRP A 316 -9.48 2.02 3.80
C TRP A 316 -8.71 1.26 2.72
N SER A 317 -7.40 1.13 2.92
CA SER A 317 -6.49 0.42 2.02
C SER A 317 -5.26 -0.01 2.82
N PRO A 318 -5.08 -1.30 3.12
CA PRO A 318 -6.02 -2.41 2.89
C PRO A 318 -7.39 -2.22 3.56
N ALA A 319 -8.50 -2.65 2.92
CA ALA A 319 -9.76 -2.95 3.61
C ALA A 319 -9.94 -4.48 3.70
N ASP A 320 -9.05 -5.10 4.46
CA ASP A 320 -8.92 -6.56 4.62
C ASP A 320 -9.71 -7.12 5.82
N GLN A 321 -10.40 -6.27 6.58
CA GLN A 321 -11.29 -6.65 7.66
C GLN A 321 -12.74 -6.29 7.36
N PRO A 322 -13.73 -7.06 7.86
CA PRO A 322 -15.13 -6.66 7.82
C PRO A 322 -15.36 -5.31 8.51
N ILE A 323 -16.17 -4.46 7.90
CA ILE A 323 -16.52 -3.13 8.42
C ILE A 323 -18.04 -2.99 8.37
N THR A 324 -18.65 -2.56 9.48
CA THR A 324 -20.05 -2.13 9.49
C THR A 324 -20.08 -0.61 9.46
N ILE A 325 -20.71 -0.04 8.44
CA ILE A 325 -20.89 1.40 8.30
C ILE A 325 -22.35 1.73 8.62
N THR A 326 -22.56 2.69 9.49
CA THR A 326 -23.89 3.17 9.88
C THR A 326 -24.02 4.64 9.54
N GLY A 327 -25.11 5.02 8.87
CA GLY A 327 -25.44 6.40 8.52
C GLY A 327 -26.83 6.79 9.01
N PHE A 328 -26.97 7.97 9.60
CA PHE A 328 -28.26 8.52 10.01
C PHE A 328 -28.22 10.05 10.09
N VAL A 329 -29.38 10.69 10.30
CA VAL A 329 -29.47 12.14 10.52
C VAL A 329 -29.68 12.42 12.01
N THR A 330 -28.95 13.39 12.56
CA THR A 330 -29.01 13.81 13.97
C THR A 330 -29.26 15.31 14.12
N SER A 331 -29.69 15.73 15.30
CA SER A 331 -29.85 17.13 15.70
C SER A 331 -28.57 17.67 16.35
N CYS A 332 -28.12 18.86 15.93
CA CYS A 332 -26.88 19.50 16.43
C CYS A 332 -27.01 20.18 17.80
N GLY A 333 -28.17 20.10 18.47
CA GLY A 333 -28.38 20.83 19.72
C GLY A 333 -28.16 22.34 19.61
N SER A 334 -28.05 23.05 20.74
CA SER A 334 -27.83 24.51 20.74
C SER A 334 -26.37 24.92 20.59
N THR A 335 -25.44 23.97 20.68
CA THR A 335 -23.99 24.19 20.64
C THR A 335 -23.39 24.00 19.25
N GLY A 336 -24.17 23.57 18.27
CA GLY A 336 -23.67 23.15 16.95
C GLY A 336 -23.22 21.69 16.96
N CYS A 337 -23.02 21.12 15.78
CA CYS A 337 -22.43 19.79 15.64
C CYS A 337 -20.91 19.92 15.77
N GLY A 338 -20.27 18.99 16.49
CA GLY A 338 -18.83 18.81 16.37
C GLY A 338 -18.51 18.28 14.97
N GLU A 339 -17.41 18.74 14.38
CA GLU A 339 -16.94 18.22 13.08
C GLU A 339 -16.53 16.74 13.19
N GLU A 340 -15.98 16.36 14.34
CA GLU A 340 -15.56 15.00 14.67
C GLU A 340 -16.18 14.55 16.00
N CYS A 341 -16.53 13.27 16.08
CA CYS A 341 -16.91 12.62 17.32
C CYS A 341 -16.22 11.25 17.41
N GLU A 342 -15.83 10.84 18.61
CA GLU A 342 -15.39 9.47 18.83
C GLU A 342 -16.55 8.52 18.49
N ALA A 343 -16.24 7.32 17.97
CA ALA A 343 -17.27 6.38 17.50
C ALA A 343 -18.41 6.17 18.52
N GLY A 344 -18.06 6.02 19.80
CA GLY A 344 -19.04 5.84 20.88
C GLY A 344 -19.90 7.07 21.16
N ASP A 345 -19.36 8.28 20.98
CA ASP A 345 -20.10 9.52 21.13
C ASP A 345 -21.11 9.69 19.98
N CYS A 346 -20.68 9.42 18.74
CA CYS A 346 -21.56 9.49 17.57
C CYS A 346 -22.73 8.49 17.68
N GLU A 347 -22.48 7.26 18.12
CA GLU A 347 -23.52 6.22 18.25
C GLU A 347 -24.66 6.61 19.21
N SER A 348 -24.33 7.43 20.21
CA SER A 348 -25.24 7.87 21.27
C SER A 348 -26.19 9.02 20.84
N LEU A 349 -25.97 9.60 19.66
CA LEU A 349 -26.72 10.74 19.17
C LEU A 349 -28.19 10.42 18.86
N GLU A 350 -29.04 11.43 18.99
CA GLU A 350 -30.47 11.32 18.70
C GLU A 350 -30.71 11.14 17.20
N ARG A 351 -31.39 10.06 16.81
CA ARG A 351 -31.72 9.76 15.41
C ARG A 351 -33.02 10.46 15.01
N LEU A 352 -32.96 11.34 14.02
CA LEU A 352 -34.11 12.06 13.47
C LEU A 352 -34.85 11.31 12.35
N GLY A 353 -34.37 10.12 11.98
CA GLY A 353 -34.89 9.35 10.86
C GLY A 353 -34.48 7.88 10.90
N ALA A 354 -34.60 7.21 9.75
CA ALA A 354 -34.18 5.84 9.60
C ALA A 354 -32.65 5.74 9.62
N GLU A 355 -32.15 4.65 10.19
CA GLU A 355 -30.73 4.30 10.16
C GLU A 355 -30.45 3.43 8.95
N CYS A 356 -29.35 3.71 8.27
CA CYS A 356 -28.83 2.92 7.17
C CYS A 356 -27.59 2.17 7.62
N VAL A 357 -27.57 0.87 7.37
CA VAL A 357 -26.44 0.01 7.73
C VAL A 357 -25.93 -0.67 6.48
N ALA A 358 -24.62 -0.59 6.27
CA ALA A 358 -23.89 -1.29 5.23
C ALA A 358 -22.90 -2.24 5.88
N GLU A 359 -22.94 -3.51 5.51
CA GLU A 359 -21.93 -4.49 5.92
C GLU A 359 -20.95 -4.68 4.76
N TYR A 360 -19.71 -4.26 4.98
CA TYR A 360 -18.61 -4.56 4.08
C TYR A 360 -17.95 -5.86 4.50
N VAL A 361 -17.82 -6.77 3.54
CA VAL A 361 -16.98 -7.96 3.65
C VAL A 361 -15.88 -7.84 2.59
N PRO A 362 -14.61 -7.92 2.99
CA PRO A 362 -13.49 -7.91 2.06
C PRO A 362 -13.70 -8.94 0.96
N THR A 363 -13.61 -8.49 -0.28
CA THR A 363 -13.64 -9.37 -1.44
C THR A 363 -12.28 -9.28 -2.12
N GLU A 364 -11.67 -10.42 -2.37
CA GLU A 364 -10.38 -10.47 -3.06
C GLU A 364 -10.52 -9.88 -4.47
N ALA A 365 -9.54 -9.08 -4.90
CA ALA A 365 -9.47 -8.45 -6.22
C ALA A 365 -10.59 -7.46 -6.56
N GLN A 366 -11.31 -6.93 -5.57
CA GLN A 366 -12.43 -6.03 -5.83
C GLN A 366 -12.42 -4.81 -4.93
N ASP A 367 -12.21 -3.64 -5.50
CA ASP A 367 -12.48 -2.40 -4.79
C ASP A 367 -13.98 -2.27 -4.56
N SER A 368 -14.36 -1.83 -3.37
CA SER A 368 -15.73 -1.60 -2.98
C SER A 368 -15.97 -0.12 -2.75
N THR A 369 -17.01 0.42 -3.38
CA THR A 369 -17.53 1.74 -3.04
C THR A 369 -18.91 1.58 -2.41
N ILE A 370 -19.02 1.94 -1.13
CA ILE A 370 -20.31 2.03 -0.43
C ILE A 370 -20.78 3.48 -0.54
N THR A 371 -21.97 3.67 -1.09
CA THR A 371 -22.61 4.98 -1.19
C THR A 371 -23.80 5.04 -0.24
N ILE A 372 -23.82 6.02 0.66
CA ILE A 372 -24.99 6.35 1.47
C ILE A 372 -25.63 7.60 0.87
N THR A 373 -26.84 7.45 0.33
CA THR A 373 -27.60 8.55 -0.27
C THR A 373 -28.66 9.06 0.70
N TYR A 374 -28.71 10.36 0.96
CA TYR A 374 -29.70 11.00 1.85
C TYR A 374 -30.80 11.73 1.08
N ASP A 375 -32.04 11.58 1.56
CA ASP A 375 -33.24 12.32 1.12
C ASP A 375 -33.99 12.81 2.36
N GLY A 376 -33.66 14.02 2.81
CA GLY A 376 -34.11 14.56 4.08
C GLY A 376 -33.58 13.76 5.28
N THR A 377 -34.46 13.12 6.04
CA THR A 377 -34.08 12.25 7.17
C THR A 377 -34.05 10.76 6.82
N ALA A 378 -34.40 10.41 5.58
CA ALA A 378 -34.23 9.05 5.08
C ALA A 378 -32.86 8.91 4.42
N CYS A 379 -32.37 7.67 4.40
CA CYS A 379 -31.15 7.32 3.67
C CYS A 379 -31.33 5.98 2.96
N SER A 380 -30.44 5.67 2.03
CA SER A 380 -30.30 4.36 1.40
C SER A 380 -28.84 4.01 1.15
N VAL A 381 -28.54 2.71 1.06
CA VAL A 381 -27.20 2.19 0.83
C VAL A 381 -27.13 1.52 -0.53
N ALA A 382 -26.07 1.80 -1.28
CA ALA A 382 -25.65 1.03 -2.45
C ALA A 382 -24.18 0.62 -2.31
N GLN A 383 -23.83 -0.55 -2.82
CA GLN A 383 -22.44 -1.01 -2.89
C GLN A 383 -22.11 -1.36 -4.35
N VAL A 384 -20.99 -0.84 -4.84
CA VAL A 384 -20.45 -1.13 -6.16
C VAL A 384 -19.10 -1.82 -5.97
N LEU A 385 -18.94 -2.97 -6.63
CA LEU A 385 -17.69 -3.73 -6.66
C LEU A 385 -17.01 -3.47 -8.02
N THR A 386 -15.73 -3.12 -7.99
CA THR A 386 -14.91 -2.85 -9.17
C THR A 386 -13.77 -3.86 -9.21
N SER A 387 -13.71 -4.65 -10.27
CA SER A 387 -12.63 -5.63 -10.46
C SER A 387 -11.28 -4.92 -10.59
N LEU A 388 -10.28 -5.41 -9.86
CA LEU A 388 -8.87 -5.08 -10.06
C LEU A 388 -8.35 -5.99 -11.17
N ASP A 389 -8.74 -5.68 -12.43
CA ASP A 389 -8.27 -6.41 -13.62
C ASP A 389 -6.80 -6.11 -13.96
#